data_AF-A0A6L8T909-F1
#
_entry.id   AF-A0A6L8T909-F1
#
_cell.length_a   1.000
_cell.length_b   1.000
_cell.length_c   1.000
_cell.angle_alpha   90.00
_cell.angle_beta   90.00
_cell.angle_gamma   90.00
#
_symmetry.space_group_name_H-M   'P 1'
#
loop_
_entity.id
_entity.type
_entity.pdbx_description
1 polymer ?
#
loop_
_entity_poly.entity_id
_entity_poly.type
_entity_poly.pdbx_seq_one_letter_code
_entity_poly.pdbx_strand_id
1 'polypeptide(L)' 'MDTMDLLQLLPQTIQHDIIDFHDCKLKDGRDATRITLSRMLTAEEKSQMSGEHFVGINCIAHYRYAPEIEKSYFYVV' A
#
# COMPACT_ATOMS: atom_id res chain seq x y z
N MET A 1 -5.79 -10.92 -7.70
CA MET A 1 -4.91 -11.72 -6.83
C MET A 1 -5.71 -12.12 -5.60
N ASP A 2 -5.53 -13.30 -5.03
CA ASP A 2 -6.24 -13.67 -3.81
C ASP A 2 -5.70 -12.88 -2.60
N THR A 3 -6.55 -12.52 -1.65
CA THR A 3 -6.17 -11.74 -0.46
C THR A 3 -5.10 -12.43 0.37
N MET A 4 -5.08 -13.77 0.43
CA MET A 4 -4.10 -14.54 1.20
C MET A 4 -2.71 -14.48 0.56
N ASP A 5 -2.64 -14.53 -0.77
CA ASP A 5 -1.37 -14.35 -1.50
C ASP A 5 -0.83 -12.95 -1.25
N LEU A 6 -1.72 -11.96 -1.12
CA LEU A 6 -1.35 -10.56 -0.95
C LEU A 6 -0.71 -10.32 0.41
N LEU A 7 -1.29 -10.91 1.46
CA LEU A 7 -0.76 -10.84 2.81
C LEU A 7 0.62 -11.49 2.96
N GLN A 8 0.96 -12.48 2.11
CA GLN A 8 2.29 -13.12 2.14
C GLN A 8 3.40 -12.23 1.56
N LEU A 9 3.07 -11.31 0.66
CA LEU A 9 4.04 -10.36 0.11
C LEU A 9 4.34 -9.20 1.06
N LEU A 10 3.42 -8.87 1.96
CA LEU A 10 3.54 -7.70 2.82
C LEU A 10 4.41 -7.96 4.04
N PRO A 11 5.22 -6.97 4.47
CA PRO A 11 5.86 -7.02 5.78
C PRO A 11 4.84 -7.28 6.89
N GLN A 12 5.15 -8.21 7.80
CA GLN A 12 4.25 -8.49 8.93
C GLN A 12 4.00 -7.24 9.79
N THR A 13 4.96 -6.33 9.86
CA THR A 13 4.90 -5.10 10.66
C THR A 13 3.78 -4.15 10.23
N ILE A 14 3.30 -4.23 8.98
CA ILE A 14 2.28 -3.32 8.47
C ILE A 14 0.87 -3.92 8.51
N GLN A 15 0.72 -5.23 8.75
CA GLN A 15 -0.58 -5.91 8.63
C GLN A 15 -1.64 -5.36 9.57
N HIS A 16 -1.25 -4.98 10.79
CA HIS A 16 -2.15 -4.38 11.77
C HIS A 16 -2.57 -2.94 11.45
N ASP A 17 -1.86 -2.29 10.52
CA ASP A 17 -2.11 -0.91 10.11
C ASP A 17 -2.93 -0.80 8.83
N ILE A 18 -3.25 -1.92 8.17
CA ILE A 18 -4.03 -1.92 6.93
C ILE A 18 -5.47 -1.48 7.20
N ILE A 19 -5.93 -0.47 6.47
CA ILE A 19 -7.30 0.04 6.53
C ILE A 19 -8.18 -0.68 5.52
N ASP A 20 -7.73 -0.75 4.27
CA ASP A 20 -8.50 -1.31 3.17
C ASP A 20 -7.62 -1.91 2.08
N PHE A 21 -8.21 -2.88 1.40
CA PHE A 21 -7.77 -3.43 0.12
C PHE A 21 -8.79 -3.01 -0.93
N HIS A 22 -8.33 -2.40 -2.01
CA HIS A 22 -9.19 -1.94 -3.09
C HIS A 22 -8.67 -2.40 -4.44
N ASP A 23 -9.38 -3.35 -5.05
CA ASP A 23 -9.07 -3.81 -6.40
C ASP A 23 -9.31 -2.70 -7.41
N CYS A 24 -8.33 -2.51 -8.29
CA CYS A 24 -8.31 -1.42 -9.26
C CYS A 24 -7.49 -1.80 -10.48
N LYS A 25 -7.50 -0.91 -11.48
CA LYS A 25 -6.69 -1.04 -12.69
C LYS A 25 -5.71 0.10 -12.77
N LEU A 26 -4.43 -0.20 -12.90
CA LEU A 26 -3.39 0.81 -13.11
C LEU A 26 -3.56 1.45 -14.50
N LYS A 27 -2.92 2.62 -14.69
CA LYS A 27 -2.99 3.36 -15.97
C LYS A 27 -2.46 2.56 -17.16
N ASP A 28 -1.54 1.64 -16.92
CA ASP A 28 -0.96 0.73 -17.93
C ASP A 28 -1.83 -0.50 -18.22
N GLY A 29 -2.98 -0.62 -17.56
CA GLY A 29 -3.95 -1.69 -17.76
C GLY A 29 -3.73 -2.93 -16.90
N ARG A 30 -2.71 -2.98 -16.04
CA ARG A 30 -2.53 -4.08 -15.09
C ARG A 30 -3.58 -4.03 -13.99
N ASP A 31 -4.11 -5.19 -13.63
CA ASP A 31 -4.96 -5.33 -12.45
C ASP A 31 -4.08 -5.25 -11.20
N ALA A 32 -4.53 -4.52 -10.18
CA ALA A 32 -3.77 -4.27 -8.97
C ALA A 32 -4.69 -4.14 -7.76
N THR A 33 -4.17 -4.39 -6.57
CA THR A 33 -4.86 -4.08 -5.32
C THR A 33 -4.16 -2.90 -4.66
N ARG A 34 -4.90 -1.81 -4.44
CA ARG A 34 -4.44 -0.68 -3.64
C ARG A 34 -4.56 -1.04 -2.15
N ILE A 35 -3.50 -0.80 -1.40
CA ILE A 35 -3.46 -0.95 0.04
C ILE A 35 -3.30 0.43 0.66
N THR A 36 -4.15 0.76 1.63
CA THR A 36 -4.03 1.98 2.44
C THR A 36 -3.67 1.61 3.87
N LEU A 37 -2.70 2.31 4.45
CA LEU A 37 -2.31 2.16 5.85
C LEU A 37 -2.83 3.32 6.70
N SER A 38 -3.03 3.06 7.98
CA SER A 38 -3.42 4.05 8.99
C SER A 38 -2.32 5.05 9.33
N ARG A 39 -1.08 4.74 8.95
CA ARG A 39 0.12 5.52 9.21
C ARG A 39 1.04 5.58 7.99
N MET A 40 2.15 6.28 8.17
CA MET A 40 3.25 6.29 7.22
C MET A 40 4.11 5.02 7.34
N LEU A 41 4.54 4.49 6.19
CA LEU A 41 5.56 3.44 6.11
C LEU A 41 6.90 3.97 6.63
N THR A 42 7.60 3.17 7.42
CA THR A 42 8.99 3.46 7.82
C THR A 42 9.95 3.22 6.67
N ALA A 43 11.16 3.80 6.74
CA ALA A 43 12.19 3.56 5.72
C ALA A 43 12.55 2.07 5.59
N GLU A 44 12.51 1.32 6.68
CA GLU A 44 12.78 -0.12 6.71
C GLU A 44 11.67 -0.92 6.03
N GLU A 45 10.40 -0.59 6.28
CA GLU A 45 9.28 -1.26 5.60
C GLU A 45 9.30 -1.00 4.10
N LYS A 46 9.63 0.23 3.69
CA LYS A 46 9.80 0.57 2.28
C LYS A 46 10.94 -0.20 1.62
N SER A 47 12.03 -0.48 2.34
CA SER A 47 13.17 -1.24 1.78
C SER A 47 12.84 -2.73 1.64
N GLN A 48 12.04 -3.29 2.56
CA GLN A 48 11.54 -4.66 2.49
C GLN A 48 10.54 -4.86 1.33
N MET A 49 9.83 -3.81 0.95
CA MET A 49 8.89 -3.82 -0.19
C MET A 49 9.57 -3.48 -1.52
N SER A 50 10.86 -3.78 -1.68
CA SER A 50 11.56 -3.57 -2.95
C SER A 50 11.31 -4.75 -3.89
N GLY A 51 10.63 -4.51 -5.02
CA GLY A 51 10.31 -5.56 -5.99
C GLY A 51 9.34 -5.10 -7.08
N GLU A 52 9.19 -5.90 -8.13
CA GLU A 52 8.34 -5.57 -9.29
C GLU A 52 6.84 -5.56 -8.97
N HIS A 53 6.45 -6.21 -7.88
CA HIS A 53 5.06 -6.27 -7.40
C HIS A 53 4.57 -4.98 -6.76
N PHE A 54 5.47 -4.14 -6.24
CA PHE A 54 5.07 -2.95 -5.48
C PHE A 54 5.20 -1.69 -6.32
N VAL A 55 4.11 -0.95 -6.45
CA VAL A 55 4.06 0.31 -7.20
C VAL A 55 3.63 1.45 -6.29
N GLY A 56 4.39 2.55 -6.33
CA GLY A 56 4.00 3.78 -5.63
C GLY A 56 4.17 3.72 -4.10
N ILE A 57 5.16 3.01 -3.58
CA ILE A 57 5.44 2.87 -2.13
C ILE A 57 5.59 4.22 -1.39
N ASN A 58 5.94 5.28 -2.12
CA ASN A 58 6.08 6.64 -1.58
C ASN A 58 4.82 7.49 -1.72
N CYS A 59 3.69 6.93 -2.15
CA CYS A 59 2.45 7.66 -2.26
C CYS A 59 1.85 7.96 -0.87
N ILE A 60 1.36 9.18 -0.71
CA ILE A 60 0.81 9.71 0.54
C ILE A 60 -0.60 10.22 0.26
N ALA A 61 -1.55 9.75 1.06
CA ALA A 61 -2.90 10.27 1.10
C ALA A 61 -3.02 11.28 2.25
N HIS A 62 -3.71 12.39 1.96
CA HIS A 62 -4.03 13.42 2.93
C HIS A 62 -5.55 13.55 3.07
N TYR A 63 -6.02 13.80 4.28
CA TYR A 63 -7.40 14.17 4.48
C TYR A 63 -7.65 15.60 4.00
N ARG A 64 -8.75 15.79 3.28
CA ARG A 64 -9.16 17.11 2.75
C ARG A 64 -9.27 18.19 3.84
N TYR A 65 -9.69 17.80 5.04
CA TYR A 65 -9.96 18.71 6.16
C TYR A 65 -9.01 18.52 7.36
N ALA A 66 -8.05 17.60 7.26
CA ALA A 66 -7.03 17.33 8.27
C ALA A 66 -5.72 16.89 7.57
N PRO A 67 -5.12 17.76 6.74
CA PRO A 67 -3.97 17.41 5.89
C PRO A 67 -2.72 17.00 6.67
N GLU A 68 -2.64 17.36 7.95
CA GLU A 68 -1.62 16.91 8.90
C GLU A 68 -1.66 15.41 9.20
N ILE A 69 -2.80 14.76 8.93
CA ILE A 69 -2.94 13.31 9.04
C ILE A 69 -2.54 12.68 7.71
N GLU A 70 -1.32 12.15 7.68
CA GLU A 70 -0.74 11.47 6.52
C GLU A 70 -0.91 9.94 6.60
N LYS A 71 -1.22 9.34 5.45
CA LYS A 71 -1.36 7.89 5.30
C LYS A 71 -0.57 7.40 4.11
N SER A 72 0.14 6.30 4.26
CA SER A 72 0.73 5.62 3.10
C SER A 72 -0.33 4.86 2.34
N TYR A 73 -0.23 4.91 1.02
CA TYR A 73 -0.93 3.96 0.16
C TYR A 73 -0.01 3.51 -0.97
N PHE A 74 -0.20 2.31 -1.48
CA PHE A 74 0.57 1.76 -2.58
C PHE A 74 -0.24 0.68 -3.28
N TYR A 75 0.30 0.12 -4.37
CA TYR A 75 -0.36 -0.89 -5.18
C TYR A 75 0.47 -2.16 -5.23
N VAL A 76 -0.21 -3.30 -5.20
CA VAL A 76 0.38 -4.62 -5.45
C VAL A 76 -0.16 -5.14 -6.77
N VAL A 77 0.75 -5.53 -7.68
CA VAL A 77 0.48 -6.06 -9.03
C VAL A 77 0.87 -7.54 -9.13
#